data_AF-J9QWQ2-F1
#
_entry.id   AF-J9QWQ2-F1
#
_cell.length_a   1.000
_cell.length_b   1.000
_cell.length_c   1.000
_cell.angle_alpha   90.00
_cell.angle_beta   90.00
_cell.angle_gamma   90.00
#
_symmetry.space_group_name_H-M   'P 1'
#
loop_
_entity.id
_entity.type
_entity.pdbx_description
1 polymer ?
#
loop_
_entity_poly.entity_id
_entity_poly.type
_entity_poly.pdbx_seq_one_letter_code
_entity_poly.pdbx_strand_id
1 'polypeptide(L)'
;IILCFFFRFRILTPAYDAYALWLISVICEVWFGLSWILDQFPKWNPIERETYLDRLSMRFEREGEPNRLGPVDVFVSTVDPLKEPPIITANTVLSILSVDYPVDKVSCYVSDDGASMLLFDSLAETAEFARRWVPFCKKHNIEPRAPEF
;
A
#
# COMPACT_ATOMS: atom_id res chain seq x y z
N ILE A 1 27.33 -14.94 -14.70
CA ILE A 1 28.66 -15.53 -15.05
C ILE A 1 29.04 -16.61 -14.03
N ILE A 2 29.26 -16.27 -12.75
CA ILE A 2 29.64 -17.24 -11.70
C ILE A 2 28.63 -18.40 -11.59
N LEU A 3 27.33 -18.11 -11.57
CA LEU A 3 26.27 -19.13 -11.53
C LEU A 3 26.35 -20.12 -12.71
N CYS A 4 26.68 -19.66 -13.92
CA CYS A 4 26.79 -20.54 -15.08
C CYS A 4 27.96 -21.52 -14.95
N PHE A 5 29.10 -21.05 -14.42
CA PHE A 5 30.25 -21.91 -14.14
C PHE A 5 29.96 -22.89 -13.00
N PHE A 6 29.26 -22.44 -11.95
CA PHE A 6 28.81 -23.28 -10.84
C PHE A 6 27.92 -24.43 -11.33
N PHE A 7 26.86 -24.12 -12.11
CA PHE A 7 25.98 -25.16 -12.65
C PHE A 7 26.70 -26.12 -13.59
N ARG A 8 27.61 -25.61 -14.44
CA ARG A 8 28.42 -26.46 -15.32
C ARG A 8 29.28 -27.44 -14.53
N PHE A 9 29.96 -26.98 -13.47
CA PHE A 9 30.74 -27.84 -12.60
C PHE A 9 29.86 -28.87 -11.90
N ARG A 10 28.76 -28.41 -11.28
CA ARG A 10 27.83 -29.25 -10.51
C ARG A 10 27.24 -30.40 -11.32
N ILE A 11 26.92 -30.16 -12.60
CA ILE A 11 26.39 -31.17 -13.52
C ILE A 11 27.48 -32.13 -14.01
N LEU A 12 28.70 -31.65 -14.25
CA LEU A 12 29.82 -32.47 -14.76
C LEU A 12 30.53 -33.32 -13.69
N THR A 13 30.32 -33.05 -12.40
CA THR A 13 30.86 -33.84 -11.28
C THR A 13 29.74 -34.49 -10.46
N PRO A 14 29.15 -35.60 -10.96
CA PRO A 14 28.12 -36.34 -10.22
C PRO A 14 28.68 -37.10 -9.01
N ALA A 15 27.92 -37.14 -7.93
CA ALA A 15 28.23 -37.98 -6.77
C ALA A 15 27.60 -39.36 -6.96
N TYR A 16 28.39 -40.30 -7.50
CA TYR A 16 27.92 -41.66 -7.81
C TYR A 16 27.51 -42.46 -6.57
N ASP A 17 28.13 -42.21 -5.42
CA ASP A 17 27.82 -42.88 -4.16
C ASP A 17 26.41 -42.54 -3.61
N ALA A 18 25.85 -41.39 -4.03
CA ALA A 18 24.57 -40.88 -3.54
C ALA A 18 23.78 -40.18 -4.67
N TYR A 19 23.60 -40.88 -5.79
CA TYR A 19 23.07 -40.28 -7.03
C TYR A 19 21.69 -39.63 -6.87
N ALA A 20 20.77 -40.24 -6.10
CA ALA A 20 19.43 -39.70 -5.90
C ALA A 20 19.45 -38.37 -5.12
N LEU A 21 20.28 -38.26 -4.07
CA LEU A 21 20.45 -37.03 -3.30
C LEU A 21 21.13 -35.94 -4.14
N TRP A 22 22.12 -36.33 -4.94
CA TRP A 22 22.77 -35.43 -5.89
C TRP A 22 21.76 -34.87 -6.91
N LEU A 23 20.92 -35.72 -7.51
CA LEU A 23 19.95 -35.32 -8.53
C LEU A 23 18.92 -34.33 -7.96
N ILE A 24 18.36 -34.60 -6.79
CA ILE A 24 17.42 -33.70 -6.12
C ILE A 24 18.09 -32.35 -5.82
N SER A 25 19.30 -32.36 -5.27
CA SER A 25 20.07 -31.15 -4.99
C SER A 25 20.32 -30.31 -6.25
N VAL A 26 20.74 -30.92 -7.36
CA VAL A 26 20.98 -30.22 -8.62
C VAL A 26 19.69 -29.60 -9.17
N ILE A 27 18.57 -30.32 -9.14
CA ILE A 27 17.28 -29.81 -9.59
C ILE A 27 16.86 -28.59 -8.75
N CYS A 28 16.99 -28.68 -7.42
CA CYS A 28 16.69 -27.56 -6.51
C CYS A 28 17.58 -26.35 -6.78
N GLU A 29 18.89 -26.54 -6.92
CA GLU A 29 19.86 -25.46 -7.19
C GLU A 29 19.56 -24.77 -8.53
N VAL A 30 19.27 -25.52 -9.60
CA VAL A 30 18.90 -24.97 -10.90
C VAL A 30 17.60 -24.16 -10.82
N TRP A 31 16.60 -24.67 -10.11
CA TRP A 31 15.34 -23.97 -9.88
C TRP A 31 15.54 -22.64 -9.13
N PHE A 32 16.34 -22.64 -8.07
CA PHE A 32 16.67 -21.42 -7.33
C PHE A 32 17.50 -20.45 -8.17
N GLY A 33 18.47 -20.92 -8.94
CA GLY A 33 19.27 -20.08 -9.83
C GLY A 33 18.42 -19.41 -10.89
N LEU A 34 17.50 -20.15 -11.51
CA LEU A 34 16.55 -19.59 -12.48
C LEU A 34 15.62 -18.57 -11.82
N SER A 35 15.03 -18.92 -10.67
CA SER A 35 14.17 -18.02 -9.90
C SER A 35 14.89 -16.72 -9.53
N TRP A 36 16.15 -16.82 -9.10
CA TRP A 36 16.98 -15.66 -8.77
C TRP A 36 17.27 -14.78 -9.99
N ILE A 37 17.66 -15.37 -11.14
CA ILE A 37 17.90 -14.60 -12.37
C ILE A 37 16.63 -13.85 -12.80
N LEU A 38 15.47 -14.53 -12.75
CA LEU A 38 14.18 -13.91 -13.06
C LEU A 38 13.83 -12.77 -12.10
N ASP A 39 14.15 -12.91 -10.81
CA ASP A 39 13.97 -11.85 -9.80
C ASP A 39 14.95 -10.65 -9.98
N GLN A 40 16.14 -10.87 -10.56
CA GLN A 40 17.08 -9.78 -10.85
C GLN A 40 16.68 -8.94 -12.07
N PHE A 41 16.03 -9.52 -13.09
CA PHE A 41 15.70 -8.78 -14.31
C PHE A 41 14.84 -7.53 -14.09
N PRO A 42 13.78 -7.54 -13.26
CA PRO A 42 13.00 -6.33 -12.96
C PRO A 42 13.80 -5.20 -12.30
N LYS A 43 14.92 -5.53 -11.63
CA LYS A 43 15.73 -4.57 -10.86
C LYS A 43 16.78 -3.84 -11.69
N TRP A 44 16.92 -4.19 -12.97
CA TRP A 44 18.00 -3.69 -13.83
C TRP A 44 17.95 -2.18 -14.07
N ASN A 45 16.75 -1.62 -14.24
CA ASN A 45 16.57 -0.21 -14.57
C ASN A 45 15.64 0.49 -13.57
N PRO A 46 16.14 0.88 -12.39
CA PRO A 46 15.33 1.62 -11.42
C PRO A 46 14.92 2.98 -12.01
N ILE A 47 13.66 3.36 -11.82
CA ILE A 47 13.11 4.63 -12.29
C ILE A 47 12.79 5.49 -11.07
N GLU A 48 13.44 6.64 -10.95
CA GLU A 48 13.13 7.67 -9.97
C GLU A 48 12.05 8.63 -10.52
N ARG A 49 11.16 9.11 -9.66
CA ARG A 49 10.07 10.03 -10.02
C ARG A 49 9.95 11.12 -8.96
N GLU A 50 9.91 12.37 -9.43
CA GLU A 50 9.61 13.54 -8.61
C GLU A 50 8.22 14.09 -8.94
N THR A 51 7.52 14.63 -7.95
CA THR A 51 6.21 15.27 -8.10
C THR A 51 6.30 16.76 -7.80
N TYR A 52 5.54 17.57 -8.55
CA TYR A 52 5.54 19.03 -8.41
C TYR A 52 4.10 19.53 -8.20
N LEU A 53 3.68 19.65 -6.94
CA LEU A 53 2.32 20.03 -6.57
C LEU A 53 1.97 21.46 -6.99
N ASP A 54 2.92 22.40 -6.95
CA ASP A 54 2.69 23.79 -7.36
C ASP A 54 2.26 23.89 -8.84
N ARG A 55 2.83 23.04 -9.70
CA ARG A 55 2.47 22.99 -11.12
C ARG A 55 1.09 22.37 -11.34
N LEU A 56 0.69 21.47 -10.46
CA LEU A 56 -0.63 20.86 -10.48
C LEU A 56 -1.70 21.88 -10.08
N SER A 57 -1.52 22.57 -8.95
CA SER A 57 -2.46 23.57 -8.44
C SER A 57 -2.63 24.74 -9.44
N MET A 58 -1.54 25.30 -9.97
CA MET A 58 -1.59 26.35 -11.00
C MET A 58 -2.39 25.97 -12.25
N ARG A 59 -2.42 24.67 -12.59
CA ARG A 59 -3.09 24.19 -13.81
C ARG A 59 -4.55 23.80 -13.59
N PHE A 60 -4.86 23.15 -12.47
CA PHE A 60 -6.16 22.53 -12.22
C PHE A 60 -7.01 23.25 -11.16
N GLU A 61 -6.41 24.14 -10.39
CA GLU A 61 -7.05 24.87 -9.28
C GLU A 61 -6.96 26.38 -9.51
N ARG A 62 -7.35 26.82 -10.70
CA ARG A 62 -7.31 28.25 -11.07
C ARG A 62 -8.36 29.03 -10.30
N GLU A 63 -7.95 30.15 -9.71
CA GLU A 63 -8.87 31.06 -9.02
C GLU A 63 -9.97 31.57 -9.98
N GLY A 64 -11.23 31.42 -9.57
CA GLY A 64 -12.40 31.84 -10.34
C GLY A 64 -12.93 30.82 -11.35
N GLU A 65 -12.23 29.70 -11.59
CA GLU A 65 -12.73 28.58 -12.38
C GLU A 65 -13.12 27.39 -11.48
N PRO A 66 -14.04 26.50 -11.92
CA PRO A 66 -14.30 25.28 -11.19
C PRO A 66 -13.03 24.42 -11.14
N ASN A 67 -12.76 23.83 -9.97
CA ASN A 67 -11.62 22.93 -9.79
C ASN A 67 -11.73 21.77 -10.80
N ARG A 68 -10.65 21.45 -11.51
CA ARG A 68 -10.62 20.43 -12.58
C ARG A 68 -9.97 19.10 -12.17
N LEU A 69 -9.64 18.93 -10.90
CA LEU A 69 -9.18 17.65 -10.36
C LEU A 69 -10.24 16.56 -10.54
N GLY A 70 -9.82 15.30 -10.64
CA GLY A 70 -10.75 14.17 -10.73
C GLY A 70 -11.38 13.81 -9.37
N PRO A 71 -12.54 13.17 -9.33
CA PRO A 71 -13.03 12.54 -8.10
C PRO A 71 -12.13 11.36 -7.69
N VAL A 72 -11.98 11.16 -6.38
CA VAL A 72 -11.18 10.11 -5.74
C VAL A 72 -12.04 9.40 -4.71
N ASP A 73 -12.19 8.09 -4.89
CA ASP A 73 -12.87 7.22 -3.94
C ASP A 73 -11.84 6.39 -3.19
N VAL A 74 -11.85 6.48 -1.85
CA VAL A 74 -10.96 5.74 -0.97
C VAL A 74 -11.75 4.61 -0.33
N PHE A 75 -11.26 3.39 -0.47
CA PHE A 75 -11.87 2.20 0.10
C PHE A 75 -11.09 1.71 1.30
N VAL A 76 -11.78 1.49 2.42
CA VAL A 76 -11.26 0.90 3.65
C VAL A 76 -12.00 -0.41 3.89
N SER A 77 -11.27 -1.52 3.94
CA SER A 77 -11.84 -2.84 4.22
C SER A 77 -11.37 -3.35 5.58
N THR A 78 -12.28 -3.91 6.36
CA THR A 78 -12.01 -4.51 7.68
C THR A 78 -12.79 -5.81 7.82
N VAL A 79 -12.30 -6.72 8.66
CA VAL A 79 -12.88 -8.07 8.81
C VAL A 79 -13.31 -8.36 10.24
N ASP A 80 -12.48 -8.11 11.24
CA ASP A 80 -12.77 -8.53 12.62
C ASP A 80 -12.27 -7.48 13.62
N PRO A 81 -13.18 -6.78 14.33
CA PRO A 81 -12.81 -5.73 15.27
C PRO A 81 -12.05 -6.25 16.50
N LEU A 82 -12.05 -7.56 16.76
CA LEU A 82 -11.24 -8.14 17.83
C LEU A 82 -9.77 -8.32 17.43
N LYS A 83 -9.50 -8.48 16.13
CA LYS A 83 -8.13 -8.56 15.58
C LYS A 83 -7.61 -7.18 15.20
N GLU A 84 -8.49 -6.32 14.71
CA GLU A 84 -8.21 -4.97 14.25
C GLU A 84 -9.04 -3.99 15.07
N PRO A 85 -8.49 -3.41 16.15
CA PRO A 85 -9.24 -2.51 17.03
C PRO A 85 -9.99 -1.41 16.23
N PRO A 86 -11.30 -1.19 16.48
CA PRO A 86 -12.10 -0.23 15.72
C PRO A 86 -11.53 1.20 15.70
N ILE A 87 -10.78 1.57 16.72
CA ILE A 87 -10.12 2.87 16.83
C ILE A 87 -9.08 3.09 15.71
N ILE A 88 -8.38 2.04 15.26
CA ILE A 88 -7.41 2.14 14.17
C ILE A 88 -8.14 2.43 12.85
N THR A 89 -9.27 1.76 12.63
CA THR A 89 -10.14 2.00 11.47
C THR A 89 -10.71 3.41 11.53
N ALA A 90 -11.18 3.87 12.69
CA ALA A 90 -11.66 5.23 12.91
C ALA A 90 -10.57 6.29 12.59
N ASN A 91 -9.34 6.10 13.09
CA ASN A 91 -8.21 6.99 12.83
C ASN A 91 -7.87 7.07 11.34
N THR A 92 -7.92 5.92 10.65
CA THR A 92 -7.71 5.86 9.19
C THR A 92 -8.80 6.64 8.46
N VAL A 93 -10.08 6.45 8.82
CA VAL A 93 -11.20 7.19 8.24
C VAL A 93 -11.07 8.69 8.49
N LEU A 94 -10.70 9.12 9.71
CA LEU A 94 -10.48 10.54 10.03
C LEU A 94 -9.33 11.15 9.23
N SER A 95 -8.25 10.41 9.03
CA SER A 95 -7.12 10.83 8.20
C SER A 95 -7.56 11.01 6.73
N ILE A 96 -8.38 10.11 6.21
CA ILE A 96 -8.94 10.20 4.84
C ILE A 96 -9.89 11.40 4.71
N LEU A 97 -10.79 11.62 5.66
CA LEU A 97 -11.75 12.72 5.60
C LEU A 97 -11.10 14.11 5.74
N SER A 98 -9.89 14.17 6.31
CA SER A 98 -9.15 15.41 6.54
C SER A 98 -8.11 15.71 5.45
N VAL A 99 -8.05 14.93 4.36
CA VAL A 99 -7.11 15.17 3.25
C VAL A 99 -7.28 16.56 2.62
N ASP A 100 -6.16 17.11 2.15
CA ASP A 100 -6.13 18.37 1.41
C ASP A 100 -6.56 18.15 -0.04
N TYR A 101 -7.87 18.07 -0.22
CA TYR A 101 -8.53 17.91 -1.52
C TYR A 101 -9.92 18.55 -1.46
N PRO A 102 -10.50 18.94 -2.61
CA PRO A 102 -11.88 19.41 -2.68
C PRO A 102 -12.87 18.42 -2.07
N VAL A 103 -13.75 18.92 -1.19
CA VAL A 103 -14.70 18.11 -0.42
C VAL A 103 -15.76 17.43 -1.30
N ASP A 104 -16.04 17.99 -2.48
CA ASP A 104 -16.95 17.44 -3.48
C ASP A 104 -16.32 16.31 -4.30
N LYS A 105 -15.04 16.02 -4.09
CA LYS A 105 -14.26 15.07 -4.90
C LYS A 105 -13.57 13.98 -4.12
N VAL A 106 -13.68 13.96 -2.79
CA VAL A 106 -13.19 12.83 -1.98
C VAL A 106 -14.37 12.11 -1.36
N SER A 107 -14.47 10.83 -1.64
CA SER A 107 -15.42 9.94 -0.99
C SER A 107 -14.65 8.86 -0.22
N CYS A 108 -15.12 8.53 0.98
CA CYS A 108 -14.59 7.42 1.76
C CYS A 108 -15.64 6.34 1.89
N TYR A 109 -15.31 5.11 1.50
CA TYR A 109 -16.16 3.93 1.60
C TYR A 109 -15.54 2.95 2.59
N VAL A 110 -16.32 2.50 3.56
CA VAL A 110 -15.89 1.50 4.54
C VAL A 110 -16.69 0.23 4.33
N SER A 111 -15.99 -0.89 4.09
CA SER A 111 -16.56 -2.23 3.94
C SER A 111 -16.15 -3.08 5.14
N ASP A 112 -17.13 -3.68 5.80
CA ASP A 112 -16.94 -4.58 6.92
C ASP A 112 -17.39 -5.99 6.57
N ASP A 113 -16.44 -6.89 6.38
CA ASP A 113 -16.72 -8.30 6.07
C ASP A 113 -17.19 -9.07 7.32
N GLY A 114 -16.93 -8.54 8.53
CA GLY A 114 -17.36 -9.13 9.79
C GLY A 114 -18.78 -8.79 10.20
N ALA A 115 -19.41 -7.82 9.53
CA ALA A 115 -20.73 -7.28 9.83
C ALA A 115 -20.92 -6.99 11.34
N SER A 116 -19.91 -6.43 11.99
CA SER A 116 -19.88 -6.24 13.43
C SER A 116 -20.55 -4.94 13.85
N MET A 117 -21.51 -5.05 14.77
CA MET A 117 -22.18 -3.88 15.35
C MET A 117 -21.17 -2.92 16.04
N LEU A 118 -20.11 -3.47 16.63
CA LEU A 118 -19.10 -2.67 17.32
C LEU A 118 -18.40 -1.68 16.38
N LEU A 119 -18.10 -2.12 15.16
CA LEU A 119 -17.48 -1.24 14.16
C LEU A 119 -18.47 -0.19 13.67
N PHE A 120 -19.73 -0.59 13.42
CA PHE A 120 -20.78 0.33 13.01
C PHE A 120 -20.95 1.47 14.03
N ASP A 121 -21.08 1.14 15.32
CA ASP A 121 -21.20 2.13 16.39
C ASP A 121 -19.95 3.02 16.48
N SER A 122 -18.76 2.43 16.35
CA SER A 122 -17.49 3.17 16.35
C SER A 122 -17.40 4.17 15.19
N LEU A 123 -17.85 3.78 13.99
CA LEU A 123 -17.87 4.67 12.81
C LEU A 123 -18.92 5.78 12.93
N ALA A 124 -20.05 5.51 13.58
CA ALA A 124 -21.06 6.53 13.86
C ALA A 124 -20.49 7.64 14.78
N GLU A 125 -19.82 7.26 15.87
CA GLU A 125 -19.13 8.21 16.75
C GLU A 125 -17.97 8.93 16.04
N THR A 126 -17.23 8.20 15.19
CA THR A 126 -16.16 8.77 14.36
C THR A 126 -16.69 9.85 13.42
N ALA A 127 -17.88 9.67 12.84
CA ALA A 127 -18.50 10.66 11.97
C ALA A 127 -18.84 11.96 12.71
N GLU A 128 -19.34 11.86 13.95
CA GLU A 128 -19.60 13.04 14.79
C GLU A 128 -18.29 13.74 15.21
N PHE A 129 -17.25 12.97 15.53
CA PHE A 129 -15.93 13.53 15.82
C PHE A 129 -15.29 14.21 14.58
N ALA A 130 -15.43 13.60 13.40
CA ALA A 130 -14.92 14.14 12.13
C ALA A 130 -15.42 15.56 11.86
N ARG A 131 -16.67 15.87 12.22
CA ARG A 131 -17.26 17.22 12.06
C ARG A 131 -16.48 18.30 12.81
N ARG A 132 -15.80 17.95 13.91
CA ARG A 132 -14.96 18.85 14.70
C ARG A 132 -13.49 18.77 14.27
N TRP A 133 -13.01 17.56 14.03
CA TRP A 133 -11.61 17.30 13.71
C TRP A 133 -11.20 17.78 12.32
N VAL A 134 -12.02 17.54 11.29
CA VAL A 134 -11.69 17.87 9.89
C VAL A 134 -11.48 19.38 9.69
N PRO A 135 -12.39 20.28 10.14
CA PRO A 135 -12.16 21.72 10.02
C PRO A 135 -10.93 22.19 10.80
N PHE A 136 -10.68 21.61 11.98
CA PHE A 136 -9.50 21.92 12.78
C PHE A 136 -8.20 21.54 12.03
N CYS A 137 -8.13 20.33 11.48
CA CYS A 137 -6.98 19.86 10.71
C CYS A 137 -6.68 20.76 9.53
N LYS A 138 -7.70 21.07 8.72
CA LYS A 138 -7.56 21.88 7.51
C LYS A 138 -7.19 23.32 7.83
N LYS A 139 -7.75 23.90 8.90
CA LYS A 139 -7.46 25.28 9.31
C LYS A 139 -6.04 25.46 9.83
N HIS A 140 -5.52 24.49 10.57
CA HIS A 140 -4.21 24.58 11.21
C HIS A 140 -3.11 23.83 10.45
N ASN A 141 -3.44 23.20 9.32
CA ASN A 141 -2.55 22.38 8.50
C ASN A 141 -1.73 21.38 9.34
N ILE A 142 -2.40 20.66 10.24
CA ILE A 142 -1.73 19.73 11.16
C ILE A 142 -1.35 18.43 10.45
N GLU A 143 -0.17 17.91 10.79
CA GLU A 143 0.33 16.61 10.34
C GLU A 143 1.00 15.89 11.53
N PRO A 144 0.75 14.59 11.74
CA PRO A 144 -0.15 13.70 10.99
C PRO A 144 -1.64 14.05 11.21
N ARG A 145 -2.51 13.67 10.27
CA ARG A 145 -3.96 13.95 10.35
C ARG A 145 -4.76 12.94 11.18
N ALA A 146 -4.15 11.81 11.52
CA ALA A 146 -4.72 10.88 12.49
C ALA A 146 -4.55 11.48 13.91
N PRO A 147 -5.61 11.50 14.73
CA PRO A 147 -5.57 12.11 16.07
C PRO A 147 -4.77 11.29 17.09
N GLU A 148 -4.57 10.00 16.86
CA GLU A 148 -3.87 9.07 17.75
C GLU A 148 -2.73 8.35 17.01
N PHE A 149 -1.69 7.99 17.77
CA PHE A 149 -0.54 7.19 17.33
C PHE A 149 -0.36 5.98 18.24
#